data_AF-A0AAE3B847-F1
#
_entry.id   AF-A0AAE3B847-F1
#
_cell.length_a   1.000
_cell.length_b   1.000
_cell.length_c   1.000
_cell.angle_alpha   90.00
_cell.angle_beta   90.00
_cell.angle_gamma   90.00
#
_symmetry.space_group_name_H-M   'P 1'
#
loop_
_entity.id
_entity.type
_entity.pdbx_description
1 polymer ?
#
loop_
_entity_poly.entity_id
_entity_poly.type
_entity_poly.pdbx_seq_one_letter_code
_entity_poly.pdbx_strand_id
1 'polypeptide(L)'
;MKTTLTFTLTACILSGCQTTTDPSQGGFLNGVSSINSGAYEQRSATLDQQEAAERARQQQLRRELGQLQGEYASLQRTIRQQRARIAANKLPVSSSLNARANSSLKPAPSSGDADAQLAALRKSIAAARAVTSELAGISS
;
A
#
# COMPACT_ATOMS: atom_id res chain seq x y z
N MET A 1 -54.66 48.70 12.54
CA MET A 1 -55.05 49.94 11.83
C MET A 1 -53.79 50.79 11.74
N LYS A 2 -53.21 50.98 10.54
CA LYS A 2 -53.13 52.27 9.81
C LYS A 2 -52.63 53.39 10.74
N THR A 3 -51.47 54.01 10.59
CA THR A 3 -50.84 54.74 9.45
C THR A 3 -49.59 55.42 10.07
N THR A 4 -48.45 55.60 9.41
CA THR A 4 -48.16 56.79 8.58
C THR A 4 -46.94 56.58 7.68
N LEU A 5 -47.23 56.58 6.37
CA LEU A 5 -46.40 57.03 5.26
C LEU A 5 -46.38 58.58 5.27
N THR A 6 -45.30 59.24 4.82
CA THR A 6 -45.19 60.58 4.16
C THR A 6 -43.75 61.12 4.39
N PHE A 7 -42.85 61.02 3.40
CA PHE A 7 -42.45 62.11 2.44
C PHE A 7 -41.47 63.10 3.12
N THR A 8 -40.29 63.46 2.61
CA THR A 8 -40.01 64.33 1.44
C THR A 8 -38.46 64.54 1.48
N LEU A 9 -37.70 64.13 0.46
CA LEU A 9 -37.10 65.00 -0.57
C LEU A 9 -35.87 65.83 -0.12
N THR A 10 -34.75 65.68 -0.87
CA THR A 10 -33.65 66.64 -1.18
C THR A 10 -32.32 65.87 -1.23
N ALA A 11 -31.83 65.29 -2.34
CA ALA A 11 -31.37 65.85 -3.62
C ALA A 11 -30.07 66.69 -3.53
N CYS A 12 -29.10 66.34 -4.39
CA CYS A 12 -27.74 66.89 -4.61
C CYS A 12 -26.67 66.35 -3.63
N ILE A 13 -25.58 65.70 -4.05
CA ILE A 13 -24.64 66.09 -5.12
C ILE A 13 -24.10 64.83 -5.84
N LEU A 14 -24.45 64.68 -7.12
CA LEU A 14 -23.65 63.95 -8.11
C LEU A 14 -22.57 64.93 -8.60
N SER A 15 -21.29 64.62 -8.38
CA SER A 15 -20.16 65.11 -9.19
C SER A 15 -18.89 64.30 -8.85
N GLY A 16 -18.73 63.20 -9.57
CA GLY A 16 -17.57 62.32 -9.50
C GLY A 16 -17.54 61.37 -10.71
N CYS A 17 -17.66 61.93 -11.92
CA CYS A 17 -17.28 61.22 -13.13
C CYS A 17 -15.76 61.10 -13.18
N GLN A 18 -15.23 59.92 -12.90
CA GLN A 18 -13.98 59.47 -13.49
C GLN A 18 -14.02 57.96 -13.75
N THR A 19 -13.99 57.64 -15.04
CA THR A 19 -13.51 56.41 -15.66
C THR A 19 -14.14 55.09 -15.20
N THR A 20 -15.12 54.65 -15.99
CA THR A 20 -15.30 53.27 -16.45
C THR A 20 -14.28 52.25 -15.95
N THR A 21 -14.68 51.44 -14.98
CA THR A 21 -14.21 50.06 -14.88
C THR A 21 -15.39 49.28 -14.32
N ASP A 22 -16.18 48.75 -15.24
CA ASP A 22 -17.18 47.74 -14.96
C ASP A 22 -16.55 46.63 -14.08
N PRO A 23 -16.91 46.50 -12.78
CA PRO A 23 -16.37 45.44 -11.94
C PRO A 23 -16.92 44.06 -12.32
N SER A 24 -17.86 43.99 -13.28
CA SER A 24 -18.32 42.73 -13.88
C SER A 24 -17.45 42.27 -15.07
N GLN A 25 -16.46 43.06 -15.50
CA GLN A 25 -15.52 42.70 -16.57
C GLN A 25 -14.06 42.79 -16.12
N GLY A 26 -13.54 41.66 -15.65
CA GLY A 26 -12.12 41.31 -15.83
C GLY A 26 -11.20 41.45 -14.62
N GLY A 27 -10.77 40.31 -14.07
CA GLY A 27 -9.47 40.20 -13.42
C GLY A 27 -9.47 39.51 -12.06
N PHE A 28 -10.17 40.08 -11.07
CA PHE A 28 -9.97 39.64 -9.69
C PHE A 28 -10.72 38.34 -9.34
N LEU A 29 -12.04 38.28 -9.60
CA LEU A 29 -12.85 37.09 -9.31
C LEU A 29 -12.44 35.86 -10.13
N ASN A 30 -11.99 36.07 -11.37
CA ASN A 30 -11.46 34.99 -12.21
C ASN A 30 -10.09 34.51 -11.72
N GLY A 31 -9.26 35.40 -11.16
CA GLY A 31 -7.98 35.07 -10.52
C GLY A 31 -8.15 34.25 -9.23
N VAL A 32 -9.07 34.62 -8.34
CA VAL A 32 -9.33 33.82 -7.12
C VAL A 32 -10.05 32.51 -7.41
N SER A 33 -10.96 32.49 -8.40
CA SER A 33 -11.60 31.26 -8.88
C SER A 33 -10.58 30.30 -9.49
N SER A 34 -9.64 30.79 -10.30
CA SER A 34 -8.59 29.98 -10.93
C SER A 34 -7.51 29.52 -9.93
N ILE A 35 -7.20 30.33 -8.91
CA ILE A 35 -6.30 29.93 -7.81
C ILE A 35 -6.95 28.84 -6.96
N ASN A 36 -8.26 28.94 -6.68
CA ASN A 36 -8.98 27.95 -5.88
C ASN A 36 -9.23 26.65 -6.66
N SER A 37 -9.61 26.73 -7.95
CA SER A 37 -9.83 25.56 -8.79
C SER A 37 -8.50 24.84 -9.09
N GLY A 38 -7.45 25.58 -9.48
CA GLY A 38 -6.14 25.03 -9.78
C GLY A 38 -5.46 24.35 -8.58
N ALA A 39 -5.60 24.92 -7.37
CA ALA A 39 -5.07 24.29 -6.17
C ALA A 39 -5.83 23.02 -5.79
N TYR A 40 -7.15 22.97 -6.00
CA TYR A 40 -7.96 21.77 -5.78
C TYR A 40 -7.66 20.68 -6.80
N GLU A 41 -7.58 21.04 -8.09
CA GLU A 41 -7.22 20.16 -9.20
C GLU A 41 -5.82 19.57 -8.98
N GLN A 42 -4.85 20.40 -8.57
CA GLN A 42 -3.49 19.95 -8.24
C GLN A 42 -3.48 18.98 -7.04
N ARG A 43 -4.26 19.26 -5.99
CA ARG A 43 -4.38 18.36 -4.84
C ARG A 43 -5.01 17.03 -5.24
N SER A 44 -6.07 17.08 -6.05
CA SER A 44 -6.76 15.88 -6.53
C SER A 44 -5.82 15.03 -7.38
N ALA A 45 -5.10 15.64 -8.33
CA ALA A 45 -4.09 14.96 -9.14
C ALA A 45 -2.97 14.35 -8.28
N THR A 46 -2.54 15.04 -7.21
CA THR A 46 -1.54 14.52 -6.28
C THR A 46 -2.05 13.31 -5.51
N LEU A 47 -3.30 13.35 -5.03
CA LEU A 47 -3.93 12.25 -4.31
C LEU A 47 -4.13 11.04 -5.23
N ASP A 48 -4.58 11.26 -6.47
CA ASP A 48 -4.75 10.20 -7.47
C ASP A 48 -3.42 9.52 -7.80
N GLN A 49 -2.34 10.29 -7.91
CA GLN A 49 -0.99 9.76 -8.11
C GLN A 49 -0.52 8.94 -6.91
N GLN A 50 -0.75 9.42 -5.69
CA GLN A 50 -0.40 8.68 -4.46
C GLN A 50 -1.19 7.38 -4.35
N GLU A 51 -2.49 7.41 -4.63
CA GLU A 51 -3.33 6.21 -4.61
C GLU A 51 -2.89 5.20 -5.67
N ALA A 52 -2.59 5.64 -6.90
CA ALA A 52 -2.09 4.78 -7.95
C ALA A 52 -0.74 4.13 -7.57
N ALA A 53 0.16 4.89 -6.95
CA ALA A 53 1.44 4.40 -6.47
C ALA A 53 1.28 3.35 -5.36
N GLU A 54 0.41 3.60 -4.37
CA GLU A 54 0.15 2.65 -3.29
C GLU A 54 -0.55 1.38 -3.79
N ARG A 55 -1.50 1.49 -4.71
CA ARG A 55 -2.11 0.32 -5.36
C ARG A 55 -1.07 -0.51 -6.11
N ALA A 56 -0.16 0.12 -6.84
CA ALA A 56 0.93 -0.58 -7.53
C ALA A 56 1.85 -1.31 -6.55
N ARG A 57 2.24 -0.65 -5.45
CA ARG A 57 3.05 -1.23 -4.37
C ARG A 57 2.35 -2.44 -3.74
N GLN A 58 1.07 -2.34 -3.41
CA GLN A 58 0.29 -3.45 -2.86
C GLN A 58 0.21 -4.64 -3.82
N GLN A 59 0.04 -4.39 -5.12
CA GLN A 59 0.05 -5.46 -6.13
C GLN A 59 1.41 -6.16 -6.21
N GLN A 60 2.51 -5.40 -6.14
CA GLN A 60 3.86 -5.97 -6.12
C GLN A 60 4.08 -6.84 -4.88
N LEU A 61 3.71 -6.36 -3.69
CA LEU A 61 3.83 -7.12 -2.44
C LEU A 61 3.01 -8.42 -2.48
N ARG A 62 1.79 -8.37 -3.02
CA ARG A 62 0.94 -9.57 -3.18
C ARG A 62 1.57 -10.61 -4.12
N ARG A 63 2.15 -10.16 -5.24
CA ARG A 63 2.85 -11.06 -6.18
C ARG A 63 4.05 -11.69 -5.52
N GLU A 64 4.86 -10.91 -4.81
CA GLU A 64 6.03 -11.42 -4.12
C GLU A 64 5.66 -12.42 -3.02
N LEU A 65 4.64 -12.13 -2.21
CA LEU A 65 4.11 -13.06 -1.23
C LEU A 65 3.69 -14.38 -1.88
N GLY A 66 2.95 -14.33 -2.98
CA GLY A 66 2.52 -15.53 -3.71
C GLY A 66 3.69 -16.37 -4.23
N GLN A 67 4.73 -15.71 -4.78
CA GLN A 67 5.93 -16.38 -5.26
C GLN A 67 6.68 -17.08 -4.12
N LEU A 68 6.93 -16.37 -3.02
CA LEU A 68 7.63 -16.92 -1.86
C LEU A 68 6.84 -18.03 -1.17
N GLN A 69 5.51 -17.92 -1.11
CA GLN A 69 4.65 -19.00 -0.58
C GLN A 69 4.74 -20.25 -1.44
N GLY A 70 4.72 -20.10 -2.76
CA GLY A 70 4.90 -21.20 -3.70
C GLY A 70 6.28 -21.88 -3.54
N GLU A 71 7.33 -21.08 -3.38
CA GLU A 71 8.68 -21.59 -3.14
C GLU A 71 8.76 -22.36 -1.81
N TYR A 72 8.23 -21.77 -0.73
CA TYR A 72 8.22 -22.40 0.58
C TYR A 72 7.47 -23.74 0.57
N ALA A 73 6.30 -23.79 -0.07
CA ALA A 73 5.54 -25.03 -0.26
C ALA A 73 6.35 -26.08 -1.05
N SER A 74 7.14 -25.65 -2.03
CA SER A 74 8.03 -26.55 -2.77
C SER A 74 9.13 -27.14 -1.88
N LEU A 75 9.80 -26.30 -1.09
CA LEU A 75 10.81 -26.75 -0.14
C LEU A 75 10.23 -27.72 0.89
N GLN A 76 9.02 -27.47 1.39
CA GLN A 76 8.35 -28.39 2.30
C GLN A 76 8.08 -29.76 1.67
N ARG A 77 7.75 -29.82 0.38
CA ARG A 77 7.61 -31.11 -0.33
C ARG A 77 8.96 -31.83 -0.42
N THR A 78 10.03 -31.11 -0.77
CA THR A 78 11.39 -31.68 -0.83
C THR A 78 11.83 -32.23 0.52
N ILE A 79 11.62 -31.48 1.62
CA ILE A 79 11.94 -31.93 2.98
C ILE A 79 11.17 -33.22 3.31
N ARG A 80 9.88 -33.30 3.01
CA ARG A 80 9.08 -34.53 3.24
C ARG A 80 9.63 -35.73 2.45
N GLN A 81 9.97 -35.52 1.18
CA GLN A 81 10.52 -36.57 0.32
C GLN A 81 11.88 -37.06 0.83
N GLN A 82 12.81 -36.15 1.16
CA GLN A 82 14.13 -36.51 1.67
C GLN A 82 14.02 -37.26 3.00
N ARG A 83 13.15 -36.82 3.91
CA ARG A 83 12.92 -37.52 5.17
C ARG A 83 12.36 -38.92 4.96
N ALA A 84 11.44 -39.09 4.02
CA ALA A 84 10.90 -40.41 3.68
C ALA A 84 12.01 -41.35 3.14
N ARG A 85 12.91 -40.84 2.29
CA ARG A 85 14.06 -41.61 1.78
C ARG A 85 15.03 -42.00 2.89
N ILE A 86 15.38 -41.05 3.76
CA ILE A 86 16.25 -41.30 4.92
C ILE A 86 15.64 -42.37 5.83
N ALA A 87 14.34 -42.27 6.12
CA ALA A 87 13.62 -43.25 6.94
C ALA A 87 13.59 -44.64 6.28
N ALA A 88 13.32 -44.71 4.96
CA ALA A 88 13.33 -45.97 4.20
C ALA A 88 14.71 -46.65 4.24
N ASN A 89 15.78 -45.86 4.17
CA ASN A 89 17.16 -46.34 4.21
C ASN A 89 17.71 -46.49 5.64
N LYS A 90 16.91 -46.21 6.68
CA LYS A 90 17.30 -46.26 8.10
C LYS A 90 18.57 -45.45 8.41
N LEU A 91 18.78 -44.34 7.70
CA LEU A 91 19.96 -43.50 7.88
C LEU A 91 19.85 -42.70 9.20
N PRO A 92 20.95 -42.56 9.96
CA PRO A 92 20.92 -41.81 11.20
C PRO A 92 20.69 -40.32 10.93
N VAL A 93 19.80 -39.70 11.69
CA VAL A 93 19.51 -38.26 11.65
C VAL A 93 19.63 -37.71 13.06
N SER A 94 20.36 -36.62 13.23
CA SER A 94 20.45 -35.96 14.53
C SER A 94 19.07 -35.44 14.99
N SER A 95 18.82 -35.48 16.30
CA SER A 95 17.58 -34.96 16.88
C SER A 95 17.35 -33.48 16.53
N SER A 96 18.42 -32.70 16.48
CA SER A 96 18.38 -31.27 16.12
C SER A 96 17.99 -31.04 14.64
N LEU A 97 18.48 -31.86 13.71
CA LEU A 97 18.07 -31.77 12.31
C LEU A 97 16.61 -32.20 12.14
N ASN A 98 16.17 -33.23 12.85
CA ASN A 98 14.77 -33.67 12.80
C ASN A 98 13.82 -32.58 13.36
N ALA A 99 14.21 -31.91 14.46
CA ALA A 99 13.44 -30.81 15.03
C ALA A 99 13.35 -29.59 14.09
N ARG A 100 14.46 -29.24 13.43
CA ARG A 100 14.47 -28.16 12.42
C ARG A 100 13.62 -28.53 11.22
N ALA A 101 13.72 -29.75 10.71
CA ALA A 101 12.90 -30.22 9.61
C ALA A 101 11.40 -30.21 9.96
N ASN A 102 11.02 -30.65 11.15
CA ASN A 102 9.64 -30.53 11.64
C ASN A 102 9.18 -29.07 11.73
N SER A 103 10.06 -28.17 12.15
CA SER A 103 9.75 -26.73 12.24
C SER A 103 9.54 -26.11 10.86
N SER A 104 10.34 -26.49 9.86
CA SER A 104 10.20 -26.05 8.47
C SER A 104 8.93 -26.55 7.78
N LEU A 105 8.25 -27.56 8.33
CA LEU A 105 6.98 -28.08 7.80
C LEU A 105 5.75 -27.38 8.39
N LYS A 106 5.94 -26.51 9.40
CA LYS A 106 4.84 -25.69 9.93
C LYS A 106 4.44 -24.62 8.92
N PRO A 107 3.17 -24.17 8.91
CA PRO A 107 2.77 -23.01 8.14
C PRO A 107 3.63 -21.79 8.49
N ALA A 108 3.94 -20.96 7.49
CA ALA A 108 4.59 -19.68 7.76
C ALA A 108 3.66 -18.80 8.62
N PRO A 109 4.21 -18.02 9.56
CA PRO A 109 3.40 -17.13 10.39
C PRO A 109 2.70 -16.09 9.51
N SER A 110 1.40 -15.88 9.74
CA SER A 110 0.60 -14.84 9.12
C SER A 110 0.55 -13.62 10.04
N SER A 111 0.98 -12.45 9.56
CA SER A 111 0.80 -11.15 10.22
C SER A 111 -0.21 -10.30 9.45
N GLY A 112 -0.86 -9.36 10.14
CA GLY A 112 -1.70 -8.34 9.49
C GLY A 112 -0.90 -7.29 8.70
N ASP A 113 0.42 -7.24 8.92
CA ASP A 113 1.37 -6.43 8.17
C ASP A 113 2.06 -7.27 7.10
N ALA A 114 1.99 -6.81 5.84
CA ALA A 114 2.55 -7.47 4.67
C ALA A 114 4.08 -7.48 4.66
N ASP A 115 4.73 -6.42 5.14
CA ASP A 115 6.19 -6.33 5.17
C ASP A 115 6.76 -7.28 6.23
N ALA A 116 6.14 -7.34 7.41
CA ALA A 116 6.45 -8.33 8.42
C ALA A 116 6.22 -9.77 7.92
N GLN A 117 5.15 -9.99 7.15
CA GLN A 117 4.83 -11.30 6.59
C GLN A 117 5.92 -11.74 5.58
N LEU A 118 6.35 -10.83 4.71
CA LEU A 118 7.43 -11.07 3.76
C LEU A 118 8.75 -11.42 4.48
N ALA A 119 9.13 -10.63 5.48
CA ALA A 119 10.34 -10.89 6.25
C ALA A 119 10.33 -12.26 6.94
N ALA A 120 9.20 -12.62 7.56
CA ALA A 120 9.04 -13.90 8.22
C ALA A 120 9.07 -15.07 7.23
N LEU A 121 8.42 -14.92 6.07
CA LEU A 121 8.40 -15.93 5.01
C LEU A 121 9.81 -16.14 4.41
N ARG A 122 10.54 -15.06 4.10
CA ARG A 122 11.94 -15.14 3.63
C ARG A 122 12.83 -15.87 4.64
N LYS A 123 12.68 -15.58 5.94
CA LYS A 123 13.40 -16.31 7.01
C LYS A 123 13.04 -17.80 7.03
N SER A 124 11.76 -18.14 6.87
CA SER A 124 11.31 -19.53 6.84
C SER A 124 11.86 -20.30 5.63
N ILE A 125 11.96 -19.65 4.47
CA ILE A 125 12.55 -20.20 3.25
C ILE A 125 14.04 -20.45 3.45
N ALA A 126 14.79 -19.49 4.00
CA ALA A 126 16.21 -19.67 4.28
C ALA A 126 16.46 -20.86 5.22
N ALA A 127 15.66 -20.99 6.28
CA ALA A 127 15.73 -22.14 7.18
C ALA A 127 15.39 -23.46 6.48
N ALA A 128 14.36 -23.50 5.64
CA ALA A 128 13.98 -24.70 4.89
C ALA A 128 15.03 -25.11 3.84
N ARG A 129 15.67 -24.15 3.17
CA ARG A 129 16.79 -24.42 2.25
C ARG A 129 17.99 -25.02 2.98
N ALA A 130 18.35 -24.49 4.14
CA ALA A 130 19.42 -25.04 4.97
C ALA A 130 19.14 -26.50 5.37
N VAL A 131 17.92 -26.78 5.86
CA VAL A 131 17.49 -28.16 6.17
C VAL A 131 17.55 -29.07 4.95
N THR A 132 17.11 -28.59 3.78
CA THR A 132 17.12 -29.37 2.54
C THR A 132 18.54 -29.75 2.11
N SER A 133 19.49 -28.82 2.27
CA SER A 133 20.91 -29.06 1.98
C SER A 133 21.51 -30.09 2.93
N GLU A 134 21.21 -30.00 4.23
CA GLU A 134 21.71 -30.95 5.23
C GLU A 134 21.11 -32.35 5.04
N LEU A 135 19.80 -32.45 4.77
CA LEU A 135 19.15 -33.74 4.49
C LEU A 135 19.66 -34.36 3.18
N ALA A 136 19.96 -33.55 2.16
CA ALA A 136 20.55 -34.03 0.93
C ALA A 136 21.89 -34.73 1.19
N GLY A 137 22.77 -34.14 2.01
CA GLY A 137 24.07 -34.70 2.37
C GLY A 137 24.02 -35.99 3.20
N ILE A 138 22.88 -36.30 3.82
CA ILE A 138 22.67 -37.60 4.49
C ILE A 138 22.21 -38.66 3.49
N SER A 139 21.40 -38.27 2.51
CA SER A 139 20.80 -39.18 1.53
C SER A 139 21.64 -39.44 0.27
N SER A 140 22.71 -38.68 0.08
CA SER A 140 23.71 -38.84 -0.98
C SER A 140 24.72 -39.92 -0.62
#